data_AF-A0A9R1T104-F1
#
_entry.id   AF-A0A9R1T104-F1
#
_cell.length_a   1.000
_cell.length_b   1.000
_cell.length_c   1.000
_cell.angle_alpha   90.00
_cell.angle_beta   90.00
_cell.angle_gamma   90.00
#
_symmetry.space_group_name_H-M   'P 1'
#
loop_
_entity.id
_entity.type
_entity.pdbx_description
1 polymer ?
#
loop_
_entity_poly.entity_id
_entity_poly.type
_entity_poly.pdbx_seq_one_letter_code
_entity_poly.pdbx_strand_id
1 'polypeptide(L)'
;MTENEPKSKKFRASILNESMNSIAIQFLFKSWWHSYSPCKATALEVIVFPFRVCKISNFLKCEKFLENLKSELSAIETNRLESDLFSFEQTSDLANVDTENIRQLHQVFVNDLRLWIKTNTGIDLTRKISMSSTRYSDTDHLLCHEDNLGDRRIAFILYLSESWTAEDGGTLDLFSTDSHGLPKKIVRSLIPEYNSLVFFEVSDNSYHQVAEVISPDKLRLTINGWFHGPLKRSNRPPRPEIELILYEPSPNDEALNSWVMQSYLSEDTRREIQNEVENKSYTYLANFLKEDAYNKISAEITSEGINWKRVGPADSRNYEVADEESLPSALKKFYELFKSIEMFKLLKDYTDLDLVPDGKDMKPKMRIELQRWSKGCYTLISDKDTEEPSKIHDSSSRKDNVEVESQGKDVDNSADNPGEEKSQTPSDSPDSQGVEIENSSPDASGNAGSGDDIDTSDTKLGTLDVIIQFNTTRVPEDVTINYVCPEEPDGTLVHVPPEDNHLCLVYRTTDTCRVHKYVKHYCEGYFYNLICSYYESEIPVADRFR
;
A
#
# COMPACT_ATOMS: atom_id res chain seq x y z
N MET A 1 -44.31 55.33 5.76
CA MET A 1 -44.23 54.43 4.60
C MET A 1 -43.11 54.93 3.72
N THR A 2 -41.97 54.24 3.78
CA THR A 2 -40.95 54.21 2.73
C THR A 2 -40.12 52.96 3.03
N GLU A 3 -40.63 51.82 2.54
CA GLU A 3 -39.83 50.61 2.38
C GLU A 3 -38.73 50.92 1.36
N ASN A 4 -37.47 50.80 1.76
CA ASN A 4 -36.36 50.71 0.83
C ASN A 4 -35.86 49.28 0.87
N GLU A 5 -36.02 48.63 -0.29
CA GLU A 5 -35.67 47.26 -0.60
C GLU A 5 -34.27 46.85 -0.13
N PRO A 6 -34.05 45.59 0.25
CA PRO A 6 -32.71 45.08 0.50
C PRO A 6 -31.94 45.04 -0.82
N LYS A 7 -30.89 45.85 -0.91
CA LYS A 7 -29.88 45.77 -1.99
C LYS A 7 -29.43 44.33 -2.15
N SER A 8 -29.66 43.74 -3.33
CA SER A 8 -29.15 42.41 -3.67
C SER A 8 -27.64 42.39 -3.46
N LYS A 9 -27.14 41.48 -2.61
CA LYS A 9 -25.71 41.21 -2.47
C LYS A 9 -25.16 40.90 -3.86
N LYS A 10 -24.33 41.79 -4.40
CA LYS A 10 -23.57 41.55 -5.63
C LYS A 10 -22.83 40.23 -5.47
N PHE A 11 -23.14 39.24 -6.31
CA PHE A 11 -22.34 38.02 -6.42
C PHE A 11 -20.88 38.45 -6.67
N ARG A 12 -19.96 38.05 -5.79
CA ARG A 12 -18.52 38.10 -6.12
C ARG A 12 -18.35 37.37 -7.45
N ALA A 13 -17.57 37.94 -8.36
CA ALA A 13 -17.32 37.31 -9.66
C ALA A 13 -16.82 35.87 -9.41
N SER A 14 -17.63 34.88 -9.79
CA SER A 14 -17.27 33.47 -9.60
C SER A 14 -16.07 33.18 -10.49
N ILE A 15 -14.99 32.65 -9.90
CA ILE A 15 -13.80 32.21 -10.63
C ILE A 15 -14.06 30.92 -11.42
N LEU A 16 -15.17 30.23 -11.12
CA LEU A 16 -15.60 29.03 -11.82
C LEU A 16 -16.04 29.35 -13.24
N ASN A 17 -15.85 28.38 -14.13
CA ASN A 17 -16.40 28.47 -15.46
C ASN A 17 -17.94 28.55 -15.44
N GLU A 18 -18.51 29.41 -16.28
CA GLU A 18 -19.96 29.59 -16.39
C GLU A 18 -20.67 28.28 -16.77
N SER A 19 -19.98 27.38 -17.47
CA SER A 19 -20.47 26.05 -17.81
C SER A 19 -20.94 25.26 -16.58
N MET A 20 -20.31 25.44 -15.41
CA MET A 20 -20.71 24.75 -14.18
C MET A 20 -22.08 25.18 -13.67
N ASN A 21 -22.46 26.43 -13.93
CA ASN A 21 -23.76 26.99 -13.54
C ASN A 21 -24.84 26.77 -14.60
N SER A 22 -24.49 26.17 -15.75
CA SER A 22 -25.45 25.84 -16.79
C SER A 22 -26.43 24.77 -16.30
N ILE A 23 -27.72 25.10 -16.32
CA ILE A 23 -28.82 24.17 -15.98
C ILE A 23 -28.72 22.89 -16.82
N ALA A 24 -28.35 23.01 -18.09
CA ALA A 24 -28.20 21.87 -18.99
C ALA A 24 -27.07 20.94 -18.53
N ILE A 25 -25.90 21.49 -18.17
CA ILE A 25 -24.76 20.67 -17.72
C ILE A 25 -25.04 20.02 -16.37
N GLN A 26 -25.66 20.75 -15.43
CA GLN A 26 -26.07 20.17 -14.15
C GLN A 26 -27.10 19.06 -14.31
N PHE A 27 -28.09 19.25 -15.18
CA PHE A 27 -29.07 18.21 -15.49
C PHE A 27 -28.42 16.96 -16.10
N LEU A 28 -27.52 17.14 -17.07
CA LEU A 28 -26.78 16.03 -17.68
C LEU A 28 -25.92 15.29 -16.65
N PHE A 29 -25.12 16.02 -15.87
CA PHE A 29 -24.29 15.43 -14.81
C PHE A 29 -25.14 14.63 -13.82
N LYS A 30 -26.21 15.24 -13.29
CA LYS A 30 -27.12 14.59 -12.33
C LYS A 30 -27.72 13.33 -12.91
N SER A 31 -28.19 13.37 -14.16
CA SER A 31 -28.72 12.22 -14.87
C SER A 31 -27.69 11.08 -14.96
N TRP A 32 -26.48 11.37 -15.43
CA TRP A 32 -25.43 10.36 -15.62
C TRP A 32 -24.90 9.80 -14.30
N TRP A 33 -24.70 10.66 -13.31
CA TRP A 33 -24.21 10.28 -11.98
C TRP A 33 -25.16 9.32 -11.25
N HIS A 34 -26.47 9.59 -11.32
CA HIS A 34 -27.48 8.76 -10.66
C HIS A 34 -27.88 7.52 -11.47
N SER A 35 -27.75 7.57 -12.80
CA SER A 35 -28.03 6.41 -13.67
C SER A 35 -26.85 5.45 -13.84
N TYR A 36 -25.70 5.73 -13.23
CA TYR A 36 -24.47 4.95 -13.43
C TYR A 36 -24.12 4.77 -14.91
N SER A 37 -24.37 5.81 -15.72
CA SER A 37 -24.10 5.79 -17.15
C SER A 37 -22.78 6.51 -17.45
N PRO A 38 -21.80 5.87 -18.11
CA PRO A 38 -20.59 6.55 -18.54
C PRO A 38 -20.93 7.59 -19.61
N CYS A 39 -20.34 8.77 -19.53
CA CYS A 39 -20.52 9.78 -20.57
C CYS A 39 -19.32 10.73 -20.66
N LYS A 40 -19.12 11.27 -21.86
CA LYS A 40 -18.09 12.27 -22.14
C LYS A 40 -18.69 13.37 -23.02
N ALA A 41 -18.77 14.57 -22.47
CA ALA A 41 -19.06 15.82 -23.16
C ALA A 41 -17.81 16.70 -23.15
N THR A 42 -17.82 17.81 -23.90
CA THR A 42 -16.65 18.70 -24.05
C THR A 42 -16.10 19.24 -22.72
N ALA A 43 -16.97 19.55 -21.75
CA ALA A 43 -16.58 20.16 -20.47
C ALA A 43 -16.70 19.19 -19.27
N LEU A 44 -17.25 18.00 -19.48
CA LEU A 44 -17.65 17.09 -18.41
C LEU A 44 -17.53 15.63 -18.84
N GLU A 45 -16.90 14.82 -18.03
CA GLU A 45 -16.81 13.37 -18.21
C GLU A 45 -17.19 12.66 -16.91
N VAL A 46 -18.09 11.67 -17.00
CA VAL A 46 -18.50 10.80 -15.90
C VAL A 46 -18.04 9.39 -16.25
N ILE A 47 -17.13 8.87 -15.45
CA ILE A 47 -16.65 7.49 -15.48
C ILE A 47 -17.38 6.75 -14.38
N VAL A 48 -17.83 5.52 -14.66
CA VAL A 48 -18.62 4.72 -13.70
C VAL A 48 -17.97 3.39 -13.33
N PHE A 49 -16.85 3.07 -13.96
CA PHE A 49 -16.06 1.87 -13.71
C PHE A 49 -14.57 2.25 -13.60
N PRO A 50 -13.85 1.83 -12.55
CA PRO A 50 -14.25 0.86 -11.52
C PRO A 50 -15.19 1.42 -10.44
N PHE A 51 -15.21 2.75 -10.27
CA PHE A 51 -16.17 3.49 -9.44
C PHE A 51 -16.47 4.84 -10.10
N ARG A 52 -17.38 5.62 -9.51
CA ARG A 52 -17.83 6.89 -10.09
C ARG A 52 -16.76 7.97 -9.93
N VAL A 53 -16.26 8.47 -11.05
CA VAL A 53 -15.34 9.61 -11.14
C VAL A 53 -15.95 10.65 -12.06
N CYS A 54 -15.88 11.91 -11.65
CA CYS A 54 -16.25 13.04 -12.48
C CYS A 54 -15.01 13.85 -12.82
N LYS A 55 -14.86 14.22 -14.09
CA LYS A 55 -13.86 15.17 -14.58
C LYS A 55 -14.56 16.38 -15.19
N ILE A 56 -14.16 17.58 -14.78
CA ILE A 56 -14.61 18.85 -15.31
C ILE A 56 -13.42 19.56 -15.95
N SER A 57 -13.46 19.75 -17.27
CA SER A 57 -12.42 20.44 -18.02
C SER A 57 -12.63 21.96 -17.99
N ASN A 58 -11.54 22.73 -18.05
CA ASN A 58 -11.55 24.20 -17.98
C ASN A 58 -12.34 24.72 -16.77
N PHE A 59 -12.04 24.18 -15.58
CA PHE A 59 -12.77 24.38 -14.34
C PHE A 59 -12.78 25.85 -13.89
N LEU A 60 -11.63 26.53 -13.95
CA LEU A 60 -11.50 27.96 -13.65
C LEU A 60 -11.56 28.79 -14.94
N LYS A 61 -12.28 29.92 -14.91
CA LYS A 61 -12.58 30.76 -16.09
C LYS A 61 -11.41 31.64 -16.54
N CYS A 62 -10.60 32.13 -15.59
CA CYS A 62 -9.68 33.25 -15.83
C CYS A 62 -8.23 32.78 -15.83
N GLU A 63 -7.54 32.89 -16.97
CA GLU A 63 -6.12 32.52 -17.07
C GLU A 63 -5.24 33.33 -16.12
N LYS A 64 -5.53 34.64 -15.99
CA LYS A 64 -4.81 35.50 -15.03
C LYS A 64 -4.95 35.01 -13.59
N PHE A 65 -6.10 34.45 -13.23
CA PHE A 65 -6.30 33.87 -11.90
C PHE A 65 -5.45 32.60 -11.74
N LEU A 66 -5.40 31.73 -12.75
CA LEU A 66 -4.56 30.53 -12.74
C LEU A 66 -3.06 30.87 -12.63
N GLU A 67 -2.58 31.85 -13.40
CA GLU A 67 -1.20 32.35 -13.32
C GLU A 67 -0.87 32.85 -11.91
N ASN A 68 -1.74 33.71 -11.34
CA ASN A 68 -1.52 34.25 -10.01
C ASN A 68 -1.62 33.17 -8.93
N LEU A 69 -2.54 32.21 -9.06
CA LEU A 69 -2.68 31.07 -8.15
C LEU A 69 -1.41 30.22 -8.17
N LYS A 70 -0.87 29.87 -9.35
CA LYS A 70 0.40 29.15 -9.48
C LYS A 70 1.57 29.93 -8.87
N SER A 71 1.60 31.24 -9.08
CA SER A 71 2.60 32.12 -8.46
C SER A 71 2.51 32.11 -6.93
N GLU A 72 1.31 32.23 -6.36
CA GLU A 72 1.11 32.16 -4.90
C GLU A 72 1.54 30.79 -4.35
N LEU A 73 1.12 29.68 -4.99
CA LEU A 73 1.52 28.33 -4.60
C LEU A 73 3.04 28.10 -4.65
N SER A 74 3.73 28.70 -5.63
CA SER A 74 5.19 28.57 -5.76
C SER A 74 5.95 29.24 -4.61
N ALA A 75 5.34 30.23 -3.96
CA ALA A 75 5.93 30.98 -2.84
C ALA A 75 5.69 30.32 -1.47
N ILE A 76 4.84 29.27 -1.41
CA ILE A 76 4.56 28.53 -0.17
C ILE A 76 5.63 27.45 0.01
N GLU A 77 6.13 27.36 1.24
CA GLU A 77 7.05 26.31 1.65
C GLU A 77 6.37 24.94 1.61
N THR A 78 7.09 23.95 1.10
CA THR A 78 6.62 22.57 0.98
C THR A 78 7.51 21.65 1.79
N ASN A 79 6.93 20.59 2.33
CA ASN A 79 7.65 19.51 2.98
C ASN A 79 7.76 18.32 2.04
N ARG A 80 8.95 17.72 1.95
CA ARG A 80 9.13 16.40 1.32
C ARG A 80 8.49 15.36 2.23
N LEU A 81 7.55 14.60 1.70
CA LEU A 81 6.89 13.50 2.37
C LEU A 81 7.28 12.21 1.64
N GLU A 82 7.82 11.25 2.39
CA GLU A 82 8.25 9.96 1.87
C GLU A 82 7.86 8.85 2.86
N SER A 83 7.29 7.77 2.34
CA SER A 83 6.96 6.54 3.05
C SER A 83 7.08 5.36 2.07
N ASP A 84 6.75 4.15 2.52
CA ASP A 84 6.57 3.01 1.62
C ASP A 84 5.44 3.22 0.60
N LEU A 85 4.41 3.99 0.96
CA LEU A 85 3.24 4.26 0.12
C LEU A 85 3.45 5.41 -0.89
N PHE A 86 4.29 6.39 -0.60
CA PHE A 86 4.41 7.59 -1.41
C PHE A 86 5.76 8.30 -1.32
N SER A 87 6.05 9.12 -2.34
CA SER A 87 7.08 10.15 -2.30
C SER A 87 6.62 11.36 -3.10
N PHE A 88 6.56 12.54 -2.48
CA PHE A 88 6.20 13.82 -3.12
C PHE A 88 6.47 15.02 -2.20
N GLU A 89 6.32 16.25 -2.69
CA GLU A 89 6.30 17.45 -1.83
C GLU A 89 4.88 17.98 -1.64
N GLN A 90 4.57 18.46 -0.45
CA GLN A 90 3.24 18.99 -0.15
C GLN A 90 3.31 20.21 0.77
N THR A 91 2.40 21.16 0.57
CA THR A 91 2.19 22.26 1.51
C THR A 91 1.45 21.78 2.75
N SER A 92 1.50 22.55 3.83
CA SER A 92 0.45 22.45 4.86
C SER A 92 -0.94 22.79 4.29
N ASP A 93 -1.99 22.59 5.09
CA ASP A 93 -3.36 22.89 4.68
C ASP A 93 -3.50 24.38 4.28
N LEU A 94 -4.01 24.60 3.07
CA LEU A 94 -4.18 25.91 2.44
C LEU A 94 -5.31 26.74 3.08
N ALA A 95 -6.12 26.16 3.96
CA ALA A 95 -7.18 26.88 4.67
C ALA A 95 -6.67 28.10 5.44
N ASN A 96 -5.42 28.06 5.91
CA ASN A 96 -4.79 29.12 6.71
C ASN A 96 -3.90 30.08 5.89
N VAL A 97 -3.85 29.92 4.56
CA VAL A 97 -3.03 30.78 3.69
C VAL A 97 -3.83 32.01 3.27
N ASP A 98 -3.38 33.20 3.68
CA ASP A 98 -4.08 34.48 3.44
C ASP A 98 -3.58 35.24 2.20
N THR A 99 -3.32 34.54 1.11
CA THR A 99 -3.09 35.17 -0.21
C THR A 99 -4.40 35.29 -0.99
N GLU A 100 -4.51 36.30 -1.86
CA GLU A 100 -5.80 36.66 -2.47
C GLU A 100 -6.42 35.50 -3.28
N ASN A 101 -5.65 34.85 -4.15
CA ASN A 101 -6.19 33.84 -5.06
C ASN A 101 -6.42 32.50 -4.35
N ILE A 102 -5.53 32.07 -3.46
CA ILE A 102 -5.73 30.85 -2.64
C ILE A 102 -6.95 31.02 -1.72
N ARG A 103 -7.08 32.15 -1.02
CA ARG A 103 -8.24 32.44 -0.19
C ARG A 103 -9.53 32.46 -1.00
N GLN A 104 -9.51 33.05 -2.20
CA GLN A 104 -10.67 33.06 -3.09
C GLN A 104 -11.03 31.65 -3.56
N LEU A 105 -10.05 30.83 -3.95
CA LEU A 105 -10.26 29.44 -4.34
C LEU A 105 -10.85 28.62 -3.19
N HIS A 106 -10.26 28.71 -2.00
CA HIS A 106 -10.74 28.01 -0.82
C HIS A 106 -12.20 28.38 -0.50
N GLN A 107 -12.55 29.67 -0.54
CA GLN A 107 -13.94 30.12 -0.35
C GLN A 107 -14.91 29.54 -1.39
N VAL A 108 -14.49 29.42 -2.65
CA VAL A 108 -15.30 28.85 -3.73
C VAL A 108 -15.47 27.34 -3.54
N PHE A 109 -14.45 26.64 -3.07
CA PHE A 109 -14.58 25.22 -2.74
C PHE A 109 -15.55 25.00 -1.58
N VAL A 110 -15.36 25.70 -0.46
CA VAL A 110 -16.18 25.58 0.76
C VAL A 110 -17.65 25.93 0.52
N ASN A 111 -17.93 26.96 -0.29
CA ASN A 111 -19.29 27.47 -0.47
C ASN A 111 -19.94 26.94 -1.76
N ASP A 112 -19.36 27.27 -2.91
CA ASP A 112 -20.00 27.08 -4.21
C ASP A 112 -19.86 25.63 -4.70
N LEU A 113 -18.64 25.11 -4.80
CA LEU A 113 -18.39 23.76 -5.32
C LEU A 113 -18.97 22.70 -4.38
N ARG A 114 -18.80 22.85 -3.07
CA ARG A 114 -19.42 21.94 -2.09
C ARG A 114 -20.94 21.86 -2.27
N LEU A 115 -21.62 23.00 -2.41
CA LEU A 115 -23.07 23.02 -2.59
C LEU A 115 -23.47 22.42 -3.94
N TRP A 116 -22.69 22.69 -4.99
CA TRP A 116 -22.88 22.10 -6.31
C TRP A 116 -22.76 20.57 -6.26
N ILE A 117 -21.72 20.02 -5.63
CA ILE A 117 -21.52 18.58 -5.48
C ILE A 117 -22.67 17.98 -4.67
N LYS A 118 -23.02 18.57 -3.52
CA LYS A 118 -24.13 18.08 -2.69
C LYS A 118 -25.45 18.03 -3.47
N THR A 119 -25.79 19.10 -4.19
CA THR A 119 -27.04 19.22 -4.94
C THR A 119 -27.15 18.22 -6.09
N ASN A 120 -26.03 17.95 -6.76
CA ASN A 120 -26.02 17.16 -7.97
C ASN A 120 -25.70 15.68 -7.76
N THR A 121 -24.99 15.32 -6.68
CA THR A 121 -24.67 13.92 -6.35
C THR A 121 -25.60 13.33 -5.28
N GLY A 122 -26.26 14.18 -4.49
CA GLY A 122 -27.03 13.77 -3.31
C GLY A 122 -26.17 13.41 -2.10
N ILE A 123 -24.85 13.63 -2.14
CA ILE A 123 -23.92 13.32 -1.05
C ILE A 123 -23.89 14.50 -0.07
N ASP A 124 -24.18 14.22 1.21
CA ASP A 124 -24.10 15.23 2.27
C ASP A 124 -22.65 15.58 2.62
N LEU A 125 -22.36 16.89 2.61
CA LEU A 125 -21.06 17.46 2.89
C LEU A 125 -21.15 18.59 3.93
N THR A 126 -20.26 18.57 4.93
CA THR A 126 -20.05 19.66 5.88
C THR A 126 -19.23 20.78 5.24
N ARG A 127 -19.11 21.93 5.90
CA ARG A 127 -18.25 23.03 5.42
C ARG A 127 -16.75 22.74 5.59
N LYS A 128 -16.38 21.65 6.28
CA LYS A 128 -14.99 21.25 6.46
C LYS A 128 -14.44 20.73 5.13
N ILE A 129 -13.30 21.28 4.73
CA ILE A 129 -12.51 20.84 3.60
C ILE A 129 -11.06 20.73 4.08
N SER A 130 -10.37 19.69 3.63
CA SER A 130 -8.91 19.65 3.67
C SER A 130 -8.40 19.94 2.27
N MET A 131 -7.48 20.89 2.13
CA MET A 131 -6.98 21.34 0.84
C MET A 131 -5.48 21.59 0.92
N SER A 132 -4.69 20.88 0.13
CA SER A 132 -3.23 21.05 0.06
C SER A 132 -2.78 21.20 -1.39
N SER A 133 -1.63 21.82 -1.62
CA SER A 133 -0.96 21.73 -2.91
C SER A 133 0.10 20.63 -2.86
N THR A 134 0.08 19.74 -3.84
CA THR A 134 1.06 18.66 -3.97
C THR A 134 1.86 18.82 -5.26
N ARG A 135 3.16 18.54 -5.17
CA ARG A 135 4.14 18.60 -6.26
C ARG A 135 4.76 17.21 -6.40
N TYR A 136 4.60 16.61 -7.57
CA TYR A 136 5.31 15.40 -7.95
C TYR A 136 6.34 15.76 -9.02
N SER A 137 7.61 15.61 -8.66
CA SER A 137 8.77 15.69 -9.54
C SER A 137 9.12 14.29 -10.05
N ASP A 138 10.18 14.18 -10.84
CA ASP A 138 10.70 12.89 -11.28
C ASP A 138 10.82 11.85 -10.16
N THR A 139 10.40 10.61 -10.45
CA THR A 139 10.32 9.46 -9.52
C THR A 139 9.24 9.52 -8.43
N ASP A 140 8.62 10.68 -8.21
CA ASP A 140 7.56 10.85 -7.21
C ASP A 140 6.31 10.06 -7.61
N HIS A 141 5.62 9.50 -6.61
CA HIS A 141 4.49 8.60 -6.77
C HIS A 141 3.62 8.54 -5.51
N LEU A 142 2.42 7.98 -5.64
CA LEU A 142 1.54 7.63 -4.52
C LEU A 142 0.83 6.33 -4.89
N LEU A 143 1.19 5.22 -4.24
CA LEU A 143 0.77 3.87 -4.61
C LEU A 143 -0.71 3.59 -4.25
N CYS A 144 -1.16 2.36 -4.51
CA CYS A 144 -2.58 2.00 -4.44
C CYS A 144 -3.17 2.17 -3.03
N HIS A 145 -4.19 3.02 -2.90
CA HIS A 145 -4.93 3.29 -1.67
C HIS A 145 -6.41 3.66 -1.97
N GLU A 146 -7.28 3.70 -0.96
CA GLU A 146 -8.73 3.93 -1.13
C GLU A 146 -9.27 5.26 -0.57
N ASP A 147 -8.43 6.06 0.11
CA ASP A 147 -8.79 7.33 0.77
C ASP A 147 -9.87 7.26 1.86
N ASN A 148 -10.36 6.06 2.18
CA ASN A 148 -11.46 5.80 3.10
C ASN A 148 -11.06 5.95 4.57
N LEU A 149 -10.80 7.19 4.97
CA LEU A 149 -10.38 7.56 6.32
C LEU A 149 -11.36 8.55 6.95
N GLY A 150 -11.91 8.18 8.11
CA GLY A 150 -12.73 9.05 8.96
C GLY A 150 -13.95 9.64 8.25
N ASP A 151 -14.01 10.97 8.18
CA ASP A 151 -15.14 11.75 7.67
C ASP A 151 -14.98 12.20 6.20
N ARG A 152 -13.98 11.67 5.48
CA ARG A 152 -13.76 11.96 4.05
C ARG A 152 -14.91 11.40 3.20
N ARG A 153 -15.44 12.20 2.27
CA ARG A 153 -16.60 11.81 1.43
C ARG A 153 -16.40 11.99 -0.06
N ILE A 154 -15.71 13.05 -0.48
CA ILE A 154 -15.36 13.29 -1.87
C ILE A 154 -13.90 13.68 -1.93
N ALA A 155 -13.08 12.88 -2.59
CA ALA A 155 -11.72 13.26 -2.95
C ALA A 155 -11.75 14.14 -4.20
N PHE A 156 -10.89 15.14 -4.27
CA PHE A 156 -10.77 16.00 -5.45
C PHE A 156 -9.31 16.33 -5.77
N ILE A 157 -9.05 16.59 -7.06
CA ILE A 157 -7.76 16.96 -7.61
C ILE A 157 -8.00 18.02 -8.69
N LEU A 158 -7.44 19.21 -8.51
CA LEU A 158 -7.36 20.27 -9.51
C LEU A 158 -5.94 20.27 -10.10
N TYR A 159 -5.84 19.98 -11.39
CA TYR A 159 -4.56 19.91 -12.11
C TYR A 159 -4.13 21.28 -12.62
N LEU A 160 -2.88 21.68 -12.31
CA LEU A 160 -2.30 22.97 -12.68
C LEU A 160 -1.04 22.84 -13.57
N SER A 161 -0.70 21.61 -13.97
CA SER A 161 0.38 21.32 -14.90
C SER A 161 -0.04 21.46 -16.35
N GLU A 162 0.78 22.17 -17.12
CA GLU A 162 0.57 22.39 -18.55
C GLU A 162 1.31 21.32 -19.37
N SER A 163 0.81 21.02 -20.57
CA SER A 163 1.48 20.14 -21.55
C SER A 163 1.86 18.74 -21.02
N TRP A 164 0.98 18.15 -20.21
CA TRP A 164 1.15 16.79 -19.67
C TRP A 164 0.63 15.73 -20.65
N THR A 165 1.37 14.64 -20.78
CA THR A 165 1.14 13.53 -21.71
C THR A 165 1.18 12.19 -20.97
N ALA A 166 0.89 11.08 -21.65
CA ALA A 166 0.94 9.76 -21.03
C ALA A 166 2.38 9.34 -20.71
N GLU A 167 3.32 9.78 -21.54
CA GLU A 167 4.75 9.48 -21.46
C GLU A 167 5.41 10.14 -20.24
N ASP A 168 4.79 11.20 -19.71
CA ASP A 168 5.29 11.90 -18.52
C ASP A 168 5.01 11.14 -17.21
N GLY A 169 4.19 10.08 -17.26
CA GLY A 169 3.71 9.38 -16.07
C GLY A 169 2.72 10.22 -15.26
N GLY A 170 2.69 10.07 -13.94
CA GLY A 170 1.86 10.92 -13.07
C GLY A 170 0.34 10.75 -13.26
N THR A 171 -0.11 9.68 -13.91
CA THR A 171 -1.53 9.42 -14.17
C THR A 171 -2.28 9.09 -12.89
N LEU A 172 -3.54 9.49 -12.81
CA LEU A 172 -4.45 8.96 -11.81
C LEU A 172 -4.98 7.61 -12.31
N ASP A 173 -4.44 6.53 -11.76
CA ASP A 173 -4.82 5.17 -12.12
C ASP A 173 -5.92 4.67 -11.19
N LEU A 174 -6.92 3.99 -11.74
CA LEU A 174 -8.06 3.44 -11.01
C LEU A 174 -8.03 1.91 -11.09
N PHE A 175 -8.16 1.25 -9.94
CA PHE A 175 -8.09 -0.20 -9.83
C PHE A 175 -9.48 -0.84 -9.85
N SER A 176 -9.58 -1.96 -10.56
CA SER A 176 -10.68 -2.90 -10.37
C SER A 176 -10.52 -3.67 -9.06
N THR A 177 -11.63 -4.13 -8.50
CA THR A 177 -11.62 -5.03 -7.33
C THR A 177 -11.99 -6.46 -7.70
N ASP A 178 -11.54 -7.43 -6.90
CA ASP A 178 -11.99 -8.82 -6.97
C ASP A 178 -13.32 -9.05 -6.22
N SER A 179 -13.73 -10.32 -6.09
CA SER A 179 -14.95 -10.73 -5.37
C SER A 179 -14.92 -10.44 -3.87
N HIS A 180 -13.74 -10.19 -3.31
CA HIS A 180 -13.55 -9.84 -1.90
C HIS A 180 -13.35 -8.33 -1.69
N GLY A 181 -13.46 -7.54 -2.76
CA GLY A 181 -13.28 -6.09 -2.71
C GLY A 181 -11.81 -5.65 -2.66
N LEU A 182 -10.85 -6.53 -2.98
CA LEU A 182 -9.42 -6.19 -2.97
C LEU A 182 -8.95 -5.66 -4.33
N PRO A 183 -8.04 -4.68 -4.37
CA PRO A 183 -7.59 -4.08 -5.62
C PRO A 183 -6.73 -5.06 -6.42
N LYS A 184 -7.07 -5.22 -7.69
CA LYS A 184 -6.48 -6.22 -8.58
C LYS A 184 -5.56 -5.62 -9.63
N LYS A 185 -6.13 -4.89 -10.59
CA LYS A 185 -5.38 -4.30 -11.69
C LYS A 185 -5.94 -2.94 -12.07
N ILE A 186 -5.06 -2.10 -12.59
CA ILE A 186 -5.41 -0.83 -13.22
C ILE A 186 -6.32 -1.12 -14.41
N VAL A 187 -7.47 -0.45 -14.44
CA VAL A 187 -8.45 -0.57 -15.54
C VAL A 187 -8.73 0.76 -16.23
N ARG A 188 -8.29 1.88 -15.62
CA ARG A 188 -8.36 3.23 -16.17
C ARG A 188 -7.16 4.03 -15.70
N SER A 189 -6.61 4.86 -16.57
CA SER A 189 -5.54 5.81 -16.26
C SER A 189 -5.95 7.16 -16.81
N LEU A 190 -6.04 8.16 -15.94
CA LEU A 190 -6.44 9.52 -16.28
C LEU A 190 -5.19 10.40 -16.36
N ILE A 191 -4.89 10.88 -17.57
CA ILE A 191 -3.80 11.81 -17.82
C ILE A 191 -4.19 13.17 -17.21
N PRO A 192 -3.32 13.80 -16.40
CA PRO A 192 -3.49 15.17 -15.92
C PRO A 192 -3.82 16.12 -17.08
N GLU A 193 -4.94 16.84 -16.96
CA GLU A 193 -5.31 17.87 -17.94
C GLU A 193 -5.29 19.22 -17.25
N TYR A 194 -4.54 20.18 -17.80
CA TYR A 194 -4.43 21.53 -17.25
C TYR A 194 -5.81 22.16 -17.00
N ASN A 195 -5.98 22.79 -15.84
CA ASN A 195 -7.22 23.43 -15.43
C ASN A 195 -8.43 22.47 -15.46
N SER A 196 -8.22 21.19 -15.13
CA SER A 196 -9.31 20.24 -14.92
C SER A 196 -9.44 19.86 -13.45
N LEU A 197 -10.69 19.74 -13.00
CA LEU A 197 -11.04 19.20 -11.69
C LEU A 197 -11.51 17.76 -11.86
N VAL A 198 -10.87 16.83 -11.18
CA VAL A 198 -11.34 15.45 -11.01
C VAL A 198 -11.83 15.29 -9.58
N PHE A 199 -12.98 14.63 -9.40
CA PHE A 199 -13.45 14.23 -8.08
C PHE A 199 -14.19 12.89 -8.12
N PHE A 200 -14.20 12.18 -6.99
CA PHE A 200 -14.89 10.90 -6.85
C PHE A 200 -15.38 10.69 -5.42
N GLU A 201 -16.39 9.82 -5.26
CA GLU A 201 -16.87 9.43 -3.94
C GLU A 201 -15.85 8.52 -3.25
N VAL A 202 -15.50 8.87 -2.01
CA VAL A 202 -14.68 8.02 -1.14
C VAL A 202 -15.55 6.85 -0.66
N SER A 203 -15.07 5.63 -0.89
CA SER A 203 -15.81 4.39 -0.63
C SER A 203 -14.86 3.21 -0.42
N ASP A 204 -15.38 2.10 0.09
CA ASP A 204 -14.61 0.87 0.39
C ASP A 204 -13.91 0.23 -0.85
N ASN A 205 -14.14 0.77 -2.06
CA ASN A 205 -13.57 0.28 -3.31
C ASN A 205 -13.04 1.40 -4.23
N SER A 206 -12.83 2.62 -3.71
CA SER A 206 -12.26 3.73 -4.48
C SER A 206 -10.74 3.64 -4.62
N TYR A 207 -10.23 2.45 -4.96
CA TYR A 207 -8.81 2.18 -5.08
C TYR A 207 -8.16 2.89 -6.27
N HIS A 208 -7.14 3.69 -5.98
CA HIS A 208 -6.43 4.49 -6.97
C HIS A 208 -4.98 4.74 -6.57
N GLN A 209 -4.19 5.22 -7.52
CA GLN A 209 -2.81 5.66 -7.29
C GLN A 209 -2.47 6.87 -8.17
N VAL A 210 -1.40 7.59 -7.84
CA VAL A 210 -0.68 8.47 -8.76
C VAL A 210 0.51 7.68 -9.27
N ALA A 211 0.49 7.31 -10.55
CA ALA A 211 1.61 6.64 -11.20
C ALA A 211 2.89 7.49 -11.05
N GLU A 212 4.04 6.83 -11.04
CA GLU A 212 5.34 7.50 -11.02
C GLU A 212 5.43 8.56 -12.12
N VAL A 213 5.95 9.73 -11.77
CA VAL A 213 6.35 10.74 -12.75
C VAL A 213 7.69 10.34 -13.34
N ILE A 214 7.75 10.24 -14.67
CA ILE A 214 8.92 9.74 -15.43
C ILE A 214 9.63 10.89 -16.18
N SER A 215 9.19 12.12 -15.94
CA SER A 215 9.73 13.31 -16.60
C SER A 215 10.73 14.05 -15.70
N PRO A 216 12.04 14.04 -16.02
CA PRO A 216 13.06 14.71 -15.21
C PRO A 216 12.86 16.23 -15.13
N ASP A 217 12.31 16.84 -16.18
CA ASP A 217 12.21 18.30 -16.32
C ASP A 217 10.79 18.85 -16.09
N LYS A 218 9.82 18.02 -15.69
CA LYS A 218 8.43 18.44 -15.51
C LYS A 218 7.98 18.31 -14.06
N LEU A 219 7.14 19.24 -13.65
CA LEU A 219 6.52 19.26 -12.32
C LEU A 219 5.02 19.05 -12.44
N ARG A 220 4.52 17.98 -11.82
CA ARG A 220 3.09 17.74 -11.66
C ARG A 220 2.57 18.50 -10.44
N LEU A 221 1.92 19.63 -10.67
CA LEU A 221 1.35 20.51 -9.65
C LEU A 221 -0.16 20.31 -9.56
N THR A 222 -0.65 19.99 -8.36
CA THR A 222 -2.07 19.84 -8.08
C THR A 222 -2.48 20.61 -6.82
N ILE A 223 -3.73 21.04 -6.78
CA ILE A 223 -4.44 21.30 -5.51
C ILE A 223 -5.39 20.14 -5.30
N ASN A 224 -5.27 19.45 -4.18
CA ASN A 224 -6.02 18.23 -3.89
C ASN A 224 -6.45 18.17 -2.42
N GLY A 225 -7.43 17.31 -2.15
CA GLY A 225 -7.88 17.04 -0.80
C GLY A 225 -9.29 16.45 -0.77
N TRP A 226 -10.01 16.70 0.32
CA TRP A 226 -11.30 16.06 0.58
C TRP A 226 -12.37 17.04 1.03
N PHE A 227 -13.58 16.86 0.52
CA PHE A 227 -14.78 17.34 1.19
C PHE A 227 -15.20 16.33 2.25
N HIS A 228 -15.52 16.83 3.44
CA HIS A 228 -15.91 16.00 4.57
C HIS A 228 -17.43 15.96 4.73
N GLY A 229 -17.95 14.93 5.39
CA GLY A 229 -19.38 14.73 5.60
C GLY A 229 -19.68 13.79 6.76
N PRO A 230 -20.95 13.39 6.93
CA PRO A 230 -21.32 12.38 7.93
C PRO A 230 -20.51 11.10 7.73
N LEU A 231 -20.07 10.49 8.84
CA LEU A 231 -19.36 9.21 8.85
C LEU A 231 -20.18 8.15 8.12
N LYS A 232 -19.53 7.41 7.23
CA LYS A 232 -20.12 6.28 6.52
C LYS A 232 -19.72 5.02 7.28
N ARG A 233 -20.68 4.15 7.59
CA ARG A 233 -20.33 2.81 8.06
C ARG A 233 -19.68 2.08 6.88
N SER A 234 -18.48 1.54 7.09
CA SER A 234 -17.89 0.63 6.12
C SER A 234 -18.77 -0.62 6.03
N ASN A 235 -19.08 -1.03 4.82
CA ASN A 235 -19.79 -2.29 4.55
C ASN A 235 -18.81 -3.35 4.02
N ARG A 236 -17.51 -3.10 4.15
CA ARG A 236 -16.46 -3.97 3.64
C ARG A 236 -16.48 -5.30 4.43
N PRO A 237 -16.53 -6.45 3.74
CA PRO A 237 -16.30 -7.72 4.42
C PRO A 237 -14.87 -7.73 4.98
N PRO A 238 -14.60 -8.46 6.08
CA PRO A 238 -13.23 -8.65 6.55
C PRO A 238 -12.34 -9.11 5.40
N ARG A 239 -11.18 -8.46 5.21
CA ARG A 239 -10.21 -8.87 4.19
C ARG A 239 -9.88 -10.35 4.44
N PRO A 240 -10.01 -11.23 3.44
CA PRO A 240 -9.66 -12.64 3.58
C PRO A 240 -8.25 -12.79 4.13
N GLU A 241 -8.05 -13.82 4.95
CA GLU A 241 -6.71 -14.25 5.36
C GLU A 241 -6.00 -14.82 4.13
N ILE A 242 -4.74 -14.45 3.97
CA ILE A 242 -3.92 -15.01 2.90
C ILE A 242 -3.43 -16.37 3.41
N GLU A 243 -3.89 -17.45 2.78
CA GLU A 243 -3.39 -18.79 3.08
C GLU A 243 -1.91 -18.89 2.68
N LEU A 244 -1.04 -19.14 3.66
CA LEU A 244 0.39 -19.37 3.41
C LEU A 244 0.63 -20.85 3.14
N ILE A 245 1.37 -21.14 2.06
CA ILE A 245 1.87 -22.49 1.80
C ILE A 245 3.16 -22.66 2.62
N LEU A 246 3.12 -23.58 3.59
CA LEU A 246 4.25 -23.92 4.43
C LEU A 246 4.76 -25.32 4.05
N TYR A 247 6.09 -25.46 4.07
CA TYR A 247 6.82 -26.70 3.79
C TYR A 247 7.55 -27.17 5.03
N GLU A 248 7.50 -28.48 5.28
CA GLU A 248 8.37 -29.13 6.25
C GLU A 248 9.76 -29.39 5.62
N PRO A 249 10.82 -29.57 6.43
CA PRO A 249 12.15 -29.90 5.93
C PRO A 249 12.11 -31.16 5.08
N SER A 250 12.54 -31.07 3.84
CA SER A 250 12.61 -32.23 2.96
C SER A 250 13.78 -33.12 3.38
N PRO A 251 13.62 -34.46 3.37
CA PRO A 251 14.69 -35.39 3.72
C PRO A 251 15.76 -35.52 2.62
N ASN A 252 15.68 -34.69 1.58
CA ASN A 252 16.61 -34.73 0.46
C ASN A 252 18.00 -34.31 0.92
N ASP A 253 18.97 -35.20 0.73
CA ASP A 253 20.39 -34.95 0.97
C ASP A 253 20.98 -34.20 -0.24
N GLU A 254 20.51 -32.97 -0.45
CA GLU A 254 21.20 -32.06 -1.34
C GLU A 254 22.51 -31.64 -0.66
N ALA A 255 23.64 -32.05 -1.24
CA ALA A 255 24.93 -31.78 -0.64
C ALA A 255 25.20 -30.26 -0.58
N LEU A 256 25.05 -29.65 0.60
CA LEU A 256 25.40 -28.23 0.83
C LEU A 256 26.77 -27.88 0.26
N ASN A 257 27.73 -28.79 0.35
CA ASN A 257 29.08 -28.60 -0.18
C ASN A 257 29.12 -28.47 -1.72
N SER A 258 28.13 -28.91 -2.50
CA SER A 258 28.15 -28.60 -3.94
C SER A 258 27.75 -27.16 -4.26
N TRP A 259 27.14 -26.45 -3.31
CA TRP A 259 26.53 -25.13 -3.53
C TRP A 259 27.22 -24.02 -2.73
N VAL A 260 27.43 -24.26 -1.44
CA VAL A 260 27.87 -23.26 -0.45
C VAL A 260 29.40 -23.21 -0.37
N MET A 261 29.95 -22.01 -0.19
CA MET A 261 31.38 -21.83 0.00
C MET A 261 31.88 -22.55 1.26
N GLN A 262 33.00 -23.27 1.16
CA GLN A 262 33.46 -24.19 2.20
C GLN A 262 33.74 -23.51 3.55
N SER A 263 34.14 -22.23 3.54
CA SER A 263 34.37 -21.44 4.76
C SER A 263 33.11 -21.37 5.62
N TYR A 264 31.94 -21.16 5.00
CA TYR A 264 30.64 -21.08 5.69
C TYR A 264 30.16 -22.40 6.28
N LEU A 265 30.79 -23.52 5.90
CA LEU A 265 30.50 -24.84 6.45
C LEU A 265 31.43 -25.22 7.61
N SER A 266 32.43 -24.40 7.95
CA SER A 266 33.35 -24.66 9.06
C SER A 266 32.73 -24.33 10.43
N GLU A 267 33.08 -25.09 11.46
CA GLU A 267 32.57 -24.88 12.83
C GLU A 267 32.92 -23.50 13.38
N ASP A 268 34.13 -23.01 13.12
CA ASP A 268 34.58 -21.70 13.61
C ASP A 268 33.75 -20.56 13.00
N THR A 269 33.54 -20.57 11.67
CA THR A 269 32.72 -19.57 10.99
C THR A 269 31.25 -19.67 11.38
N ARG A 270 30.69 -20.88 11.56
CA ARG A 270 29.31 -21.06 12.06
C ARG A 270 29.12 -20.37 13.41
N ARG A 271 30.06 -20.58 14.35
CA ARG A 271 30.03 -19.95 15.66
C ARG A 271 30.18 -18.42 15.60
N GLU A 272 31.00 -17.90 14.69
CA GLU A 272 31.11 -16.45 14.46
C GLU A 272 29.80 -15.86 13.96
N ILE A 273 29.16 -16.52 13.00
CA ILE A 273 27.85 -16.13 12.46
C ILE A 273 26.78 -16.16 13.55
N GLN A 274 26.72 -17.24 14.32
CA GLN A 274 25.79 -17.37 15.44
C GLN A 274 25.93 -16.22 16.43
N ASN A 275 27.16 -15.94 16.89
CA ASN A 275 27.40 -14.81 17.78
C ASN A 275 26.94 -13.47 17.16
N GLU A 276 27.12 -13.26 15.86
CA GLU A 276 26.68 -12.03 15.21
C GLU A 276 25.15 -11.93 15.16
N VAL A 277 24.45 -13.01 14.78
CA VAL A 277 22.99 -13.03 14.74
C VAL A 277 22.40 -12.88 16.15
N GLU A 278 22.95 -13.52 17.17
CA GLU A 278 22.49 -13.33 18.56
C GLU A 278 22.66 -11.89 19.04
N ASN A 279 23.72 -11.21 18.63
CA ASN A 279 24.00 -9.83 19.04
C ASN A 279 23.21 -8.78 18.26
N LYS A 280 22.96 -9.00 16.96
CA LYS A 280 22.40 -8.00 16.04
C LYS A 280 21.02 -8.36 15.49
N SER A 281 20.57 -9.60 15.66
CA SER A 281 19.41 -10.21 14.99
C SER A 281 19.50 -10.26 13.45
N TYR A 282 20.66 -9.93 12.86
CA TYR A 282 20.90 -10.08 11.42
C TYR A 282 22.39 -10.26 11.10
N THR A 283 22.70 -10.78 9.91
CA THR A 283 24.07 -10.80 9.35
C THR A 283 24.04 -10.86 7.81
N TYR A 284 25.18 -10.55 7.19
CA TYR A 284 25.43 -10.56 5.75
C TYR A 284 26.61 -11.46 5.40
N LEU A 285 26.37 -12.51 4.62
CA LEU A 285 27.39 -13.47 4.21
C LEU A 285 27.71 -13.28 2.73
N ALA A 286 28.79 -12.54 2.45
CA ALA A 286 29.24 -12.23 1.10
C ALA A 286 29.79 -13.45 0.36
N ASN A 287 29.47 -13.58 -0.93
CA ASN A 287 29.90 -14.71 -1.78
C ASN A 287 29.53 -16.07 -1.17
N PHE A 288 28.29 -16.19 -0.71
CA PHE A 288 27.82 -17.38 0.00
C PHE A 288 27.85 -18.64 -0.88
N LEU A 289 27.40 -18.53 -2.12
CA LEU A 289 27.48 -19.62 -3.09
C LEU A 289 28.86 -19.65 -3.75
N LYS A 290 29.31 -20.86 -4.09
CA LYS A 290 30.45 -21.05 -4.98
C LYS A 290 30.19 -20.36 -6.32
N GLU A 291 31.25 -19.80 -6.92
CA GLU A 291 31.15 -18.97 -8.12
C GLU A 291 30.50 -19.71 -9.31
N ASP A 292 30.85 -20.98 -9.51
CA ASP A 292 30.29 -21.84 -10.55
C ASP A 292 28.80 -22.14 -10.33
N ALA A 293 28.40 -22.36 -9.07
CA ALA A 293 27.00 -22.52 -8.69
C ALA A 293 26.22 -21.22 -8.93
N TYR A 294 26.71 -20.09 -8.44
CA TYR A 294 26.09 -18.77 -8.63
C TYR A 294 25.88 -18.45 -10.11
N ASN A 295 26.93 -18.57 -10.93
CA ASN A 295 26.88 -18.29 -12.37
C ASN A 295 25.84 -19.17 -13.09
N LYS A 296 25.70 -20.44 -12.68
CA LYS A 296 24.71 -21.34 -13.25
C LYS A 296 23.28 -20.92 -12.89
N ILE A 297 23.04 -20.54 -11.65
CA ILE A 297 21.73 -20.07 -11.17
C ILE A 297 21.36 -18.73 -11.83
N SER A 298 22.29 -17.78 -11.87
CA SER A 298 22.11 -16.48 -12.54
C SER A 298 21.82 -16.63 -14.05
N ALA A 299 22.34 -17.66 -14.71
CA ALA A 299 21.96 -17.97 -16.09
C ALA A 299 20.54 -18.54 -16.18
N GLU A 300 20.21 -19.57 -15.39
CA GLU A 300 18.92 -20.27 -15.47
C GLU A 300 17.73 -19.40 -15.02
N ILE A 301 17.92 -18.49 -14.07
CA ILE A 301 16.86 -17.61 -13.55
C ILE A 301 16.29 -16.63 -14.60
N THR A 302 17.07 -16.36 -15.66
CA THR A 302 16.65 -15.50 -16.78
C THR A 302 15.92 -16.27 -17.89
N SER A 303 15.71 -17.58 -17.71
CA SER A 303 15.05 -18.43 -18.70
C SER A 303 13.62 -17.98 -19.00
N GLU A 304 13.30 -17.85 -20.30
CA GLU A 304 11.94 -17.57 -20.78
C GLU A 304 10.94 -18.70 -20.47
N GLY A 305 11.44 -19.90 -20.12
CA GLY A 305 10.60 -21.04 -19.76
C GLY A 305 9.97 -20.96 -18.36
N ILE A 306 10.40 -20.01 -17.52
CA ILE A 306 9.84 -19.82 -16.18
C ILE A 306 8.50 -19.11 -16.29
N ASN A 307 7.48 -19.71 -15.69
CA ASN A 307 6.14 -19.14 -15.59
C ASN A 307 6.07 -18.20 -14.38
N TRP A 308 6.01 -16.91 -14.63
CA TRP A 308 5.90 -15.87 -13.60
C TRP A 308 4.45 -15.47 -13.37
N LYS A 309 4.04 -15.32 -12.10
CA LYS A 309 2.69 -14.91 -11.70
C LYS A 309 2.78 -13.65 -10.85
N ARG A 310 2.02 -12.63 -11.21
CA ARG A 310 1.95 -11.38 -10.45
C ARG A 310 1.20 -11.59 -9.12
N VAL A 311 1.80 -11.12 -8.04
CA VAL A 311 1.27 -11.19 -6.68
C VAL A 311 0.72 -9.83 -6.27
N GLY A 312 -0.46 -9.84 -5.68
CA GLY A 312 -1.14 -8.69 -5.08
C GLY A 312 -1.64 -9.02 -3.66
N PRO A 313 -2.64 -8.29 -3.14
CA PRO A 313 -3.35 -7.18 -3.78
C PRO A 313 -2.49 -5.92 -3.90
N ALA A 314 -2.86 -5.02 -4.82
CA ALA A 314 -2.04 -3.85 -5.15
C ALA A 314 -1.90 -2.85 -3.98
N ASP A 315 -2.82 -2.83 -3.03
CA ASP A 315 -2.72 -2.04 -1.79
C ASP A 315 -1.84 -2.70 -0.72
N SER A 316 -1.02 -3.67 -1.09
CA SER A 316 -0.08 -4.34 -0.18
C SER A 316 1.22 -4.76 -0.88
N ARG A 317 1.14 -5.18 -2.14
CA ARG A 317 2.32 -5.64 -2.90
C ARG A 317 2.08 -5.67 -4.40
N ASN A 318 3.16 -5.54 -5.15
CA ASN A 318 3.17 -5.70 -6.60
C ASN A 318 4.54 -6.24 -7.04
N TYR A 319 4.65 -7.54 -7.26
CA TYR A 319 5.84 -8.19 -7.82
C TYR A 319 5.43 -9.52 -8.46
N GLU A 320 6.37 -10.27 -9.01
CA GLU A 320 6.09 -11.58 -9.62
C GLU A 320 6.79 -12.71 -8.86
N VAL A 321 6.15 -13.87 -8.77
CA VAL A 321 6.74 -15.10 -8.24
C VAL A 321 6.78 -16.18 -9.30
N ALA A 322 7.83 -17.00 -9.29
CA ALA A 322 7.96 -18.13 -10.20
C ALA A 322 7.03 -19.27 -9.79
N ASP A 323 6.48 -19.97 -10.79
CA ASP A 323 5.91 -21.30 -10.62
C ASP A 323 7.03 -22.33 -10.49
N GLU A 324 7.09 -23.01 -9.36
CA GLU A 324 8.14 -23.99 -9.04
C GLU A 324 8.27 -25.10 -10.09
N GLU A 325 7.15 -25.55 -10.68
CA GLU A 325 7.16 -26.61 -11.68
C GLU A 325 7.75 -26.17 -13.03
N SER A 326 7.88 -24.87 -13.25
CA SER A 326 8.49 -24.30 -14.45
C SER A 326 10.00 -24.04 -14.31
N LEU A 327 10.57 -24.25 -13.12
CA LEU A 327 11.98 -23.95 -12.87
C LEU A 327 12.91 -24.89 -13.67
N PRO A 328 13.93 -24.35 -14.36
CA PRO A 328 14.98 -25.14 -14.97
C PRO A 328 15.76 -26.00 -13.97
N SER A 329 16.50 -26.99 -14.47
CA SER A 329 16.98 -28.12 -13.65
C SER A 329 17.91 -27.76 -12.49
N ALA A 330 18.86 -26.81 -12.66
CA ALA A 330 19.76 -26.43 -11.59
C ALA A 330 19.10 -25.44 -10.64
N LEU A 331 18.30 -24.52 -11.18
CA LEU A 331 17.48 -23.60 -10.38
C LEU A 331 16.47 -24.35 -9.51
N LYS A 332 15.83 -25.42 -10.02
CA LYS A 332 14.93 -26.26 -9.23
C LYS A 332 15.66 -26.95 -8.08
N LYS A 333 16.84 -27.52 -8.31
CA LYS A 333 17.66 -28.11 -7.23
C LYS A 333 18.09 -27.06 -6.21
N PHE A 334 18.57 -25.91 -6.66
CA PHE A 334 18.90 -24.79 -5.77
C PHE A 334 17.70 -24.32 -4.95
N TYR A 335 16.50 -24.29 -5.53
CA TYR A 335 15.27 -23.98 -4.81
C TYR A 335 14.94 -25.06 -3.75
N GLU A 336 15.10 -26.34 -4.09
CA GLU A 336 14.93 -27.47 -3.16
C GLU A 336 15.99 -27.52 -2.04
N LEU A 337 17.20 -27.02 -2.29
CA LEU A 337 18.25 -26.90 -1.27
C LEU A 337 17.76 -26.13 -0.05
N PHE A 338 17.06 -25.00 -0.26
CA PHE A 338 16.52 -24.19 0.84
C PHE A 338 15.36 -24.88 1.57
N LYS A 339 14.71 -25.87 0.97
CA LYS A 339 13.72 -26.71 1.65
C LYS A 339 14.35 -27.89 2.40
N SER A 340 15.62 -28.21 2.15
CA SER A 340 16.26 -29.43 2.64
C SER A 340 16.57 -29.40 4.13
N ILE A 341 16.50 -30.55 4.79
CA ILE A 341 16.88 -30.72 6.19
C ILE A 341 18.32 -30.27 6.48
N GLU A 342 19.23 -30.36 5.51
CA GLU A 342 20.60 -29.90 5.67
C GLU A 342 20.69 -28.37 5.75
N MET A 343 19.89 -27.64 4.95
CA MET A 343 19.79 -26.18 5.11
C MET A 343 19.20 -25.81 6.47
N PHE A 344 18.14 -26.49 6.91
CA PHE A 344 17.56 -26.26 8.24
C PHE A 344 18.58 -26.48 9.37
N LYS A 345 19.41 -27.53 9.29
CA LYS A 345 20.52 -27.76 10.24
C LYS A 345 21.57 -26.64 10.19
N LEU A 346 21.96 -26.20 8.98
CA LEU A 346 22.91 -25.11 8.83
C LEU A 346 22.39 -23.80 9.44
N LEU A 347 21.11 -23.49 9.21
CA LEU A 347 20.46 -22.31 9.78
C LEU A 347 20.32 -22.43 11.31
N LYS A 348 20.03 -23.61 11.84
CA LYS A 348 20.12 -23.86 13.29
C LYS A 348 21.53 -23.55 13.81
N ASP A 349 22.57 -24.04 13.17
CA ASP A 349 23.96 -23.76 13.59
C ASP A 349 24.32 -22.26 13.49
N TYR A 350 23.69 -21.51 12.59
CA TYR A 350 23.90 -20.07 12.43
C TYR A 350 23.11 -19.19 13.39
N THR A 351 22.08 -19.73 14.07
CA THR A 351 21.10 -18.89 14.78
C THR A 351 20.67 -19.44 16.13
N ASP A 352 21.05 -20.68 16.45
CA ASP A 352 20.58 -21.51 17.57
C ASP A 352 19.08 -21.82 17.60
N LEU A 353 18.29 -21.26 16.68
CA LEU A 353 16.85 -21.48 16.57
C LEU A 353 16.52 -22.97 16.41
N ASP A 354 15.34 -23.37 16.88
CA ASP A 354 14.86 -24.74 16.81
C ASP A 354 14.27 -25.09 15.43
N LEU A 355 15.17 -25.18 14.46
CA LEU A 355 14.86 -25.45 13.06
C LEU A 355 15.05 -26.93 12.66
N VAL A 356 15.32 -27.83 13.60
CA VAL A 356 15.51 -29.25 13.28
C VAL A 356 14.44 -30.10 13.96
N PRO A 357 13.72 -30.97 13.24
CA PRO A 357 12.72 -31.84 13.84
C PRO A 357 13.34 -32.78 14.89
N ASP A 358 12.73 -32.85 16.07
CA ASP A 358 13.17 -33.72 17.19
C ASP A 358 12.38 -35.03 17.28
N GLY A 359 11.39 -35.20 16.39
CA GLY A 359 10.50 -36.37 16.36
C GLY A 359 9.36 -36.34 17.38
N LYS A 360 9.19 -35.24 18.13
CA LYS A 360 8.12 -35.06 19.12
C LYS A 360 7.29 -33.81 18.79
N ASP A 361 7.71 -32.68 19.32
CA ASP A 361 6.95 -31.44 19.36
C ASP A 361 7.53 -30.40 18.40
N MET A 362 8.83 -30.48 18.09
CA MET A 362 9.51 -29.57 17.19
C MET A 362 9.27 -29.96 15.72
N LYS A 363 8.43 -29.18 15.02
CA LYS A 363 8.00 -29.42 13.63
C LYS A 363 8.23 -28.21 12.70
N PRO A 364 9.47 -27.71 12.63
CA PRO A 364 9.81 -26.45 11.97
C PRO A 364 9.24 -26.41 10.55
N LYS A 365 8.81 -25.22 10.13
CA LYS A 365 8.23 -25.01 8.81
C LYS A 365 8.94 -23.87 8.11
N MET A 366 8.78 -23.80 6.80
CA MET A 366 9.27 -22.67 6.03
C MET A 366 8.34 -22.33 4.88
N ARG A 367 8.45 -21.10 4.38
CA ARG A 367 7.92 -20.68 3.09
C ARG A 367 9.06 -20.16 2.23
N ILE A 368 8.90 -20.27 0.92
CA ILE A 368 9.91 -19.87 -0.05
C ILE A 368 9.26 -19.26 -1.28
N GLU A 369 9.84 -18.17 -1.77
CA GLU A 369 9.42 -17.50 -3.00
C GLU A 369 10.66 -17.13 -3.82
N LEU A 370 10.65 -17.51 -5.10
CA LEU A 370 11.55 -16.93 -6.07
C LEU A 370 10.81 -15.76 -6.74
N GLN A 371 11.25 -14.56 -6.42
CA GLN A 371 10.61 -13.32 -6.84
C GLN A 371 11.37 -12.69 -8.01
N ARG A 372 10.63 -12.10 -8.95
CA ARG A 372 11.15 -11.26 -10.03
C ARG A 372 10.65 -9.83 -9.86
N TRP A 373 11.60 -8.91 -9.90
CA TRP A 373 11.40 -7.49 -9.64
C TRP A 373 11.84 -6.66 -10.83
N SER A 374 11.11 -5.57 -11.08
CA SER A 374 11.38 -4.57 -12.11
C SER A 374 10.77 -3.24 -11.68
N LYS A 375 10.97 -2.17 -12.45
CA LYS A 375 10.26 -0.90 -12.25
C LYS A 375 8.76 -1.08 -12.01
N GLY A 376 8.22 -0.31 -11.08
CA GLY A 376 6.84 -0.39 -10.62
C GLY A 376 6.57 -1.44 -9.54
N CYS A 377 7.55 -2.28 -9.17
CA CYS A 377 7.36 -3.28 -8.11
C CYS A 377 7.55 -2.67 -6.71
N TYR A 378 6.83 -3.19 -5.72
CA TYR A 378 6.88 -2.73 -4.32
C TYR A 378 6.23 -3.71 -3.35
N THR A 379 6.46 -3.52 -2.06
CA THR A 379 5.56 -3.95 -0.98
C THR A 379 5.25 -2.77 -0.06
N LEU A 380 4.12 -2.83 0.64
CA LEU A 380 3.69 -1.84 1.62
C LEU A 380 3.58 -2.47 2.99
N ILE A 381 3.72 -1.66 4.04
CA ILE A 381 3.36 -2.02 5.41
C ILE A 381 1.84 -2.16 5.45
N SER A 382 1.35 -3.34 5.83
CA SER A 382 -0.07 -3.55 6.12
C SER A 382 -0.26 -3.85 7.59
N ASP A 383 -1.39 -3.40 8.16
CA ASP A 383 -1.84 -3.74 9.54
C ASP A 383 -1.91 -5.25 9.85
N LYS A 384 -1.74 -6.11 8.84
CA LYS A 384 -1.78 -7.57 8.96
C LYS A 384 -0.42 -8.27 8.85
N ASP A 385 0.65 -7.54 8.49
CA ASP A 385 2.00 -8.15 8.44
C ASP A 385 2.52 -8.49 9.86
N THR A 386 1.80 -8.06 10.90
CA THR A 386 2.03 -8.29 12.33
C THR A 386 1.19 -9.44 12.92
N GLU A 387 0.32 -10.10 12.15
CA GLU A 387 -0.53 -11.20 12.63
C GLU A 387 -0.10 -12.56 12.04
N GLU A 388 0.01 -13.56 12.91
CA GLU A 388 0.43 -14.94 12.62
C GLU A 388 -0.40 -15.62 11.52
N PRO A 389 0.15 -16.64 10.83
CA PRO A 389 -0.62 -17.49 9.93
C PRO A 389 -1.72 -18.25 10.69
N SER A 390 -2.94 -17.73 10.64
CA SER A 390 -4.10 -18.26 11.35
C SER A 390 -4.70 -19.53 10.73
N LYS A 391 -4.27 -19.93 9.52
CA LYS A 391 -4.65 -21.21 8.88
C LYS A 391 -3.48 -21.81 8.08
N ILE A 392 -3.05 -22.99 8.51
CA ILE A 392 -1.95 -23.76 7.92
C ILE A 392 -2.55 -24.91 7.10
N HIS A 393 -2.25 -24.98 5.80
CA HIS A 393 -2.55 -26.16 5.00
C HIS A 393 -1.27 -26.94 4.73
N ASP A 394 -1.25 -28.21 5.12
CA ASP A 394 -0.18 -29.14 4.78
C ASP A 394 -0.36 -29.60 3.32
N SER A 395 0.70 -29.47 2.52
CA SER A 395 0.71 -29.82 1.10
C SER A 395 0.73 -31.34 0.85
N SER A 396 0.87 -32.16 1.91
CA SER A 396 0.95 -33.63 1.83
C SER A 396 -0.35 -34.34 1.37
N SER A 397 -1.47 -33.64 1.17
CA SER A 397 -2.78 -34.26 0.91
C SER A 397 -3.56 -33.65 -0.27
N ARG A 398 -3.03 -33.74 -1.50
CA ARG A 398 -3.86 -33.64 -2.71
C ARG A 398 -4.00 -35.00 -3.38
N LYS A 399 -5.13 -35.66 -3.12
CA LYS A 399 -5.73 -36.64 -4.05
C LYS A 399 -7.09 -36.12 -4.48
N ASP A 400 -7.34 -36.31 -5.77
CA ASP A 400 -8.43 -35.79 -6.57
C ASP A 400 -9.82 -35.93 -5.94
N ASN A 401 -10.67 -34.92 -6.16
CA ASN A 401 -11.97 -35.13 -6.79
C ASN A 401 -12.61 -33.79 -7.19
N VAL A 402 -12.78 -33.64 -8.50
CA VAL A 402 -13.64 -32.64 -9.13
C VAL A 402 -15.05 -33.22 -9.13
N GLU A 403 -15.97 -32.60 -8.40
CA GLU A 403 -17.41 -32.79 -8.63
C GLU A 403 -18.09 -31.45 -8.90
N VAL A 404 -18.68 -31.40 -10.09
CA VAL A 404 -19.62 -30.42 -10.59
C VAL A 404 -21.01 -30.92 -10.23
N GLU A 405 -21.87 -30.06 -9.68
CA GLU A 405 -23.34 -30.03 -9.89
C GLU A 405 -23.92 -28.87 -9.05
N SER A 406 -24.65 -27.89 -9.60
CA SER A 406 -25.98 -27.89 -10.22
C SER A 406 -27.14 -27.63 -9.24
N GLN A 407 -28.19 -27.04 -9.79
CA GLN A 407 -29.27 -26.28 -9.14
C GLN A 407 -30.23 -27.11 -8.25
N GLY A 408 -30.87 -26.44 -7.29
CA GLY A 408 -32.10 -26.95 -6.65
C GLY A 408 -32.78 -25.91 -5.75
N LYS A 409 -34.05 -25.60 -6.05
CA LYS A 409 -34.94 -24.64 -5.40
C LYS A 409 -35.69 -25.23 -4.19
N ASP A 410 -36.35 -24.31 -3.48
CA ASP A 410 -37.67 -24.37 -2.79
C ASP A 410 -37.58 -24.02 -1.30
N VAL A 411 -38.48 -23.31 -0.59
CA VAL A 411 -39.63 -22.40 -0.79
C VAL A 411 -40.14 -22.10 0.64
N ASP A 412 -40.53 -20.85 0.95
CA ASP A 412 -41.48 -20.37 2.00
C ASP A 412 -41.26 -20.76 3.50
N ASN A 413 -41.66 -20.01 4.54
CA ASN A 413 -42.79 -19.08 4.69
C ASN A 413 -42.68 -18.21 5.96
N SER A 414 -43.28 -17.01 5.93
CA SER A 414 -44.01 -16.27 7.01
C SER A 414 -43.31 -15.88 8.33
N ALA A 415 -43.61 -14.80 9.06
CA ALA A 415 -44.41 -13.57 8.92
C ALA A 415 -44.20 -12.72 10.21
N ASP A 416 -44.28 -11.38 10.08
CA ASP A 416 -44.82 -10.32 10.98
C ASP A 416 -44.69 -10.45 12.53
N ASN A 417 -44.41 -9.43 13.36
CA ASN A 417 -44.90 -8.03 13.38
C ASN A 417 -44.16 -7.23 14.53
N PRO A 418 -44.54 -5.99 14.97
CA PRO A 418 -43.63 -4.84 15.08
C PRO A 418 -43.63 -4.10 16.46
N GLY A 419 -42.95 -2.94 16.54
CA GLY A 419 -43.02 -1.95 17.63
C GLY A 419 -41.68 -1.80 18.38
N GLU A 420 -41.17 -0.63 18.77
CA GLU A 420 -41.74 0.70 19.01
C GLU A 420 -40.67 1.80 18.79
N GLU A 421 -41.14 3.00 18.44
CA GLU A 421 -40.41 4.26 18.47
C GLU A 421 -40.11 4.72 19.89
N LYS A 422 -38.99 5.45 20.08
CA LYS A 422 -38.96 6.64 20.96
C LYS A 422 -37.80 7.57 20.62
N SER A 423 -38.20 8.78 20.22
CA SER A 423 -37.42 10.00 20.06
C SER A 423 -37.01 10.63 21.39
N GLN A 424 -35.84 11.31 21.45
CA GLN A 424 -35.68 12.62 22.10
C GLN A 424 -34.29 13.24 21.82
N THR A 425 -34.31 14.47 21.31
CA THR A 425 -33.24 15.50 21.21
C THR A 425 -33.56 16.63 22.22
N PRO A 426 -32.84 17.78 22.30
CA PRO A 426 -31.40 18.11 22.13
C PRO A 426 -30.84 18.92 23.34
N SER A 427 -29.52 19.20 23.38
CA SER A 427 -29.01 20.39 24.09
C SER A 427 -27.68 20.88 23.54
N ASP A 428 -27.63 22.19 23.30
CA ASP A 428 -26.59 22.99 22.66
C ASP A 428 -25.36 23.31 23.52
N SER A 429 -24.17 23.25 22.87
CA SER A 429 -23.06 24.23 22.82
C SER A 429 -22.36 24.74 24.12
N PRO A 430 -21.18 25.42 24.03
CA PRO A 430 -20.08 25.36 23.05
C PRO A 430 -18.71 25.11 23.74
N ASP A 431 -17.69 24.62 23.03
CA ASP A 431 -16.37 25.26 23.11
C ASP A 431 -15.39 24.83 22.02
N SER A 432 -14.58 25.80 21.65
CA SER A 432 -13.48 25.82 20.70
C SER A 432 -12.31 24.92 21.09
N GLN A 433 -11.67 24.27 20.12
CA GLN A 433 -10.24 24.43 19.77
C GLN A 433 -9.82 23.41 18.70
N GLY A 434 -8.93 23.83 17.80
CA GLY A 434 -8.40 23.04 16.70
C GLY A 434 -7.33 22.04 17.13
N VAL A 435 -7.12 21.03 16.30
CA VAL A 435 -6.05 20.03 16.36
C VAL A 435 -5.82 19.64 14.88
N GLU A 436 -4.86 20.21 14.14
CA GLU A 436 -3.39 20.00 14.20
C GLU A 436 -3.00 18.52 14.16
N ILE A 437 -2.17 18.16 13.18
CA ILE A 437 -1.63 16.82 13.02
C ILE A 437 -0.57 16.65 14.12
N GLU A 438 -0.95 16.07 15.25
CA GLU A 438 -0.02 15.79 16.34
C GLU A 438 0.78 14.52 16.04
N ASN A 439 2.07 14.72 15.77
CA ASN A 439 3.13 13.76 16.03
C ASN A 439 3.30 13.63 17.55
N SER A 440 3.09 12.44 18.09
CA SER A 440 3.37 12.14 19.49
C SER A 440 4.83 11.70 19.67
N SER A 441 5.68 12.59 20.17
CA SER A 441 6.90 12.25 20.90
C SER A 441 6.64 12.38 22.41
N PRO A 442 6.97 11.40 23.25
CA PRO A 442 6.92 11.57 24.70
C PRO A 442 8.28 12.01 25.23
N ASP A 443 8.30 13.22 25.81
CA ASP A 443 9.42 13.72 26.60
C ASP A 443 9.45 13.05 27.99
N ALA A 444 10.67 12.73 28.41
CA ALA A 444 10.99 12.06 29.66
C ALA A 444 10.66 12.92 30.89
N SER A 445 9.94 12.34 31.86
CA SER A 445 10.08 12.73 33.26
C SER A 445 10.08 11.48 34.14
N GLY A 446 11.19 11.29 34.85
CA GLY A 446 11.43 10.14 35.68
C GLY A 446 10.60 10.15 36.95
N ASN A 447 10.16 8.96 37.35
CA ASN A 447 9.88 8.68 38.75
C ASN A 447 10.33 7.24 39.05
N ALA A 448 11.29 7.12 39.97
CA ALA A 448 11.83 5.85 40.41
C ALA A 448 10.80 5.12 41.28
N GLY A 449 10.45 3.90 40.88
CA GLY A 449 9.64 2.97 41.64
C GLY A 449 10.17 1.55 41.42
N SER A 450 10.93 1.06 42.39
CA SER A 450 11.41 -0.32 42.47
C SER A 450 10.24 -1.27 42.72
N GLY A 451 10.03 -2.22 41.82
CA GLY A 451 9.14 -3.36 41.98
C GLY A 451 9.59 -4.46 41.03
N ASP A 452 10.21 -5.50 41.59
CA ASP A 452 10.55 -6.74 40.90
C ASP A 452 9.25 -7.49 40.57
N ASP A 453 8.68 -7.26 39.40
CA ASP A 453 7.69 -8.15 38.81
C ASP A 453 8.34 -8.83 37.60
N ILE A 454 8.65 -10.12 37.78
CA ILE A 454 9.05 -11.03 36.69
C ILE A 454 7.80 -11.20 35.82
N ASP A 455 7.70 -10.35 34.80
CA ASP A 455 6.70 -10.51 33.75
C ASP A 455 7.10 -11.75 32.94
N THR A 456 6.28 -12.78 33.05
CA THR A 456 6.38 -13.96 32.18
C THR A 456 5.70 -13.57 30.89
N SER A 457 6.41 -12.82 30.05
CA SER A 457 5.96 -12.54 28.70
C SER A 457 5.87 -13.87 27.95
N ASP A 458 4.68 -14.18 27.43
CA ASP A 458 4.53 -15.12 26.32
C ASP A 458 5.44 -14.60 25.19
N THR A 459 6.66 -15.13 25.10
CA THR A 459 7.59 -14.83 24.01
C THR A 459 6.98 -15.36 22.72
N LYS A 460 6.28 -14.50 21.99
CA LYS A 460 5.84 -14.78 20.62
C LYS A 460 7.08 -15.16 19.80
N LEU A 461 7.07 -16.37 19.25
CA LEU A 461 8.17 -16.90 18.44
C LEU A 461 8.39 -16.02 17.22
N GLY A 462 9.66 -15.74 16.90
CA GLY A 462 10.03 -14.94 15.75
C GLY A 462 10.06 -15.72 14.44
N THR A 463 10.43 -15.04 13.37
CA THR A 463 10.62 -15.61 12.04
C THR A 463 12.04 -15.31 11.57
N LEU A 464 12.74 -16.33 11.07
CA LEU A 464 14.04 -16.14 10.41
C LEU A 464 13.83 -15.97 8.90
N ASP A 465 14.03 -14.77 8.41
CA ASP A 465 14.07 -14.50 6.97
C ASP A 465 15.48 -14.74 6.42
N VAL A 466 15.55 -15.46 5.31
CA VAL A 466 16.79 -15.78 4.58
C VAL A 466 16.63 -15.31 3.14
N ILE A 467 17.51 -14.41 2.72
CA ILE A 467 17.42 -13.72 1.43
C ILE A 467 18.71 -13.90 0.65
N ILE A 468 18.59 -14.23 -0.63
CA ILE A 468 19.70 -14.16 -1.60
C ILE A 468 19.21 -13.50 -2.89
N GLN A 469 20.01 -12.58 -3.42
CA GLN A 469 19.65 -11.75 -4.57
C GLN A 469 20.52 -12.07 -5.78
N PHE A 470 19.96 -11.83 -6.97
CA PHE A 470 20.59 -12.12 -8.26
C PHE A 470 20.34 -10.99 -9.27
N ASN A 471 21.37 -10.71 -10.04
CA ASN A 471 21.41 -9.70 -11.10
C ASN A 471 21.14 -8.28 -10.58
N THR A 472 21.67 -7.95 -9.40
CA THR A 472 21.45 -6.64 -8.74
C THR A 472 22.41 -5.55 -9.21
N THR A 473 23.38 -5.84 -10.07
CA THR A 473 24.42 -4.87 -10.49
C THR A 473 23.88 -3.56 -11.10
N ARG A 474 22.64 -3.56 -11.62
CA ARG A 474 21.97 -2.37 -12.20
C ARG A 474 20.91 -1.77 -11.29
N VAL A 475 20.67 -2.38 -10.14
CA VAL A 475 19.68 -1.94 -9.16
C VAL A 475 20.28 -0.79 -8.37
N PRO A 476 19.62 0.38 -8.30
CA PRO A 476 20.09 1.49 -7.48
C PRO A 476 20.21 1.09 -6.00
N GLU A 477 21.22 1.63 -5.31
CA GLU A 477 21.50 1.32 -3.90
C GLU A 477 20.34 1.67 -2.95
N ASP A 478 19.46 2.60 -3.34
CA ASP A 478 18.28 2.99 -2.55
C ASP A 478 17.10 2.02 -2.66
N VAL A 479 17.16 1.03 -3.55
CA VAL A 479 16.16 -0.04 -3.70
C VAL A 479 16.51 -1.18 -2.72
N THR A 480 16.19 -0.96 -1.45
CA THR A 480 16.51 -1.87 -0.34
C THR A 480 15.30 -2.64 0.15
N ILE A 481 15.55 -3.82 0.74
CA ILE A 481 14.57 -4.52 1.58
C ILE A 481 14.81 -4.08 3.03
N ASN A 482 13.83 -3.39 3.61
CA ASN A 482 13.89 -2.83 4.95
C ASN A 482 13.07 -3.67 5.91
N TYR A 483 13.53 -3.76 7.15
CA TYR A 483 12.77 -4.28 8.28
C TYR A 483 12.44 -3.12 9.20
N VAL A 484 11.17 -2.90 9.45
CA VAL A 484 10.65 -1.67 10.06
C VAL A 484 9.72 -2.03 11.22
N CYS A 485 9.90 -1.40 12.38
CA CYS A 485 8.93 -1.39 13.48
C CYS A 485 8.02 -0.16 13.31
N PRO A 486 6.72 -0.34 12.97
CA PRO A 486 5.82 0.79 12.71
C PRO A 486 5.56 1.69 13.93
N GLU A 487 5.78 1.17 15.14
CA GLU A 487 5.52 1.89 16.40
C GLU A 487 6.69 2.79 16.83
N GLU A 488 7.87 2.65 16.21
CA GLU A 488 9.08 3.39 16.58
C GLU A 488 9.34 4.60 15.66
N PRO A 489 9.70 5.78 16.22
CA PRO A 489 10.17 6.91 15.43
C PRO A 489 11.51 6.56 14.76
N ASP A 490 11.64 6.83 13.45
CA ASP A 490 12.73 6.35 12.57
C ASP A 490 12.85 4.82 12.47
N GLY A 491 11.75 4.09 12.69
CA GLY A 491 11.67 2.65 12.96
C GLY A 491 12.24 1.65 11.95
N THR A 492 13.10 2.03 11.01
CA THR A 492 13.86 1.04 10.22
C THR A 492 15.00 0.45 11.05
N LEU A 493 14.91 -0.85 11.29
CA LEU A 493 15.86 -1.63 12.11
C LEU A 493 17.00 -2.20 11.27
N VAL A 494 16.68 -2.70 10.07
CA VAL A 494 17.64 -3.38 9.18
C VAL A 494 17.42 -2.96 7.74
N HIS A 495 18.51 -2.66 7.03
CA HIS A 495 18.52 -2.37 5.59
C HIS A 495 19.33 -3.43 4.84
N VAL A 496 18.66 -4.23 4.01
CA VAL A 496 19.29 -5.21 3.12
C VAL A 496 19.51 -4.55 1.75
N PRO A 497 20.76 -4.21 1.39
CA PRO A 497 21.08 -3.60 0.10
C PRO A 497 21.01 -4.63 -1.04
N PRO A 498 20.86 -4.17 -2.30
CA PRO A 498 20.78 -5.05 -3.46
C PRO A 498 22.17 -5.61 -3.84
N GLU A 499 22.55 -6.74 -3.26
CA GLU A 499 23.89 -7.33 -3.42
C GLU A 499 23.84 -8.77 -3.95
N ASP A 500 24.57 -9.01 -5.04
CA ASP A 500 24.66 -10.30 -5.72
C ASP A 500 25.41 -11.32 -4.85
N ASN A 501 24.89 -12.55 -4.77
CA ASN A 501 25.51 -13.67 -4.05
C ASN A 501 25.78 -13.41 -2.54
N HIS A 502 25.01 -12.52 -1.93
CA HIS A 502 25.02 -12.31 -0.48
C HIS A 502 23.86 -13.05 0.16
N LEU A 503 24.14 -13.93 1.13
CA LEU A 503 23.10 -14.51 1.97
C LEU A 503 22.85 -13.59 3.15
N CYS A 504 21.64 -13.08 3.26
CA CYS A 504 21.22 -12.23 4.37
C CYS A 504 20.34 -13.04 5.30
N LEU A 505 20.66 -13.02 6.59
CA LEU A 505 19.84 -13.60 7.65
C LEU A 505 19.26 -12.44 8.46
N VAL A 506 17.95 -12.43 8.68
CA VAL A 506 17.27 -11.45 9.54
C VAL A 506 16.25 -12.18 10.40
N TYR A 507 16.46 -12.17 11.71
CA TYR A 507 15.49 -12.63 12.68
C TYR A 507 14.55 -11.46 13.01
N ARG A 508 13.25 -11.65 12.80
CA ARG A 508 12.23 -10.63 13.05
C ARG A 508 11.13 -11.13 13.96
N THR A 509 10.65 -10.24 14.82
CA THR A 509 9.53 -10.45 15.75
C THR A 509 8.20 -10.02 15.12
N THR A 510 7.09 -10.25 15.81
CA THR A 510 5.73 -9.98 15.28
C THR A 510 5.42 -8.50 15.08
N ASP A 511 6.18 -7.60 15.69
CA ASP A 511 6.09 -6.15 15.54
C ASP A 511 6.93 -5.60 14.36
N THR A 512 7.71 -6.45 13.70
CA THR A 512 8.63 -6.05 12.63
C THR A 512 8.11 -6.45 11.25
N CYS A 513 7.90 -5.45 10.40
CA CYS A 513 7.42 -5.59 9.03
C CYS A 513 8.57 -5.58 8.02
N ARG A 514 8.52 -6.46 7.01
CA ARG A 514 9.47 -6.45 5.89
C ARG A 514 8.90 -5.70 4.69
N VAL A 515 9.61 -4.66 4.24
CA VAL A 515 9.19 -3.77 3.16
C VAL A 515 10.29 -3.64 2.11
N HIS A 516 10.00 -4.04 0.88
CA HIS A 516 10.84 -3.73 -0.28
C HIS A 516 10.38 -2.42 -0.92
N LYS A 517 11.29 -1.45 -0.98
CA LYS A 517 11.03 -0.11 -1.53
C LYS A 517 10.54 -0.17 -2.97
N TYR A 518 9.75 0.84 -3.35
CA TYR A 518 9.27 1.01 -4.72
C TYR A 518 10.44 1.11 -5.71
N VAL A 519 10.41 0.24 -6.72
CA VAL A 519 11.42 0.22 -7.79
C VAL A 519 11.07 1.29 -8.83
N LYS A 520 11.85 2.37 -8.85
CA LYS A 520 11.70 3.51 -9.76
C LYS A 520 12.01 3.14 -11.22
N HIS A 521 11.57 3.98 -12.15
CA HIS A 521 11.72 3.76 -13.59
C HIS A 521 13.17 3.71 -14.08
N TYR A 522 14.13 4.23 -13.32
CA TYR A 522 15.57 4.15 -13.61
C TYR A 522 16.16 2.74 -13.49
N CYS A 523 15.48 1.83 -12.79
CA CYS A 523 15.88 0.42 -12.73
C CYS A 523 15.45 -0.31 -14.00
N GLU A 524 16.39 -0.54 -14.91
CA GLU A 524 16.13 -1.20 -16.20
C GLU A 524 16.35 -2.71 -16.12
N GLY A 525 15.38 -3.48 -16.63
CA GLY A 525 15.40 -4.94 -16.66
C GLY A 525 14.82 -5.59 -15.40
N TYR A 526 15.22 -6.84 -15.17
CA TYR A 526 14.78 -7.65 -14.04
C TYR A 526 15.93 -7.99 -13.10
N PHE A 527 15.66 -7.95 -11.80
CA PHE A 527 16.47 -8.57 -10.77
C PHE A 527 15.60 -9.54 -9.96
N TYR A 528 16.24 -10.38 -9.15
CA TYR A 528 15.56 -11.51 -8.53
C TYR A 528 15.96 -11.70 -7.09
N ASN A 529 14.98 -12.11 -6.28
CA ASN A 529 15.17 -12.39 -4.86
C ASN A 529 14.65 -13.79 -4.58
N LEU A 530 15.48 -14.68 -4.03
CA LEU A 530 14.99 -15.86 -3.34
C LEU A 530 14.79 -15.49 -1.88
N ILE A 531 13.54 -15.48 -1.43
CA ILE A 531 13.17 -15.13 -0.06
C ILE A 531 12.57 -16.36 0.61
N CYS A 532 13.19 -16.79 1.70
CA CYS A 532 12.69 -17.84 2.56
C CYS A 532 12.32 -17.25 3.92
N SER A 533 11.26 -17.77 4.56
CA SER A 533 10.94 -17.47 5.95
C SER A 533 10.81 -18.79 6.69
N TYR A 534 11.63 -18.99 7.73
CA TYR A 534 11.66 -20.19 8.58
C TYR A 534 11.02 -19.89 9.92
N TYR A 535 10.28 -20.87 10.42
CA TYR A 535 9.50 -20.77 11.64
C TYR A 535 9.90 -21.89 12.60
N GLU A 536 10.25 -21.50 13.81
CA GLU A 536 10.28 -22.42 14.95
C GLU A 536 8.86 -22.95 15.17
N SER A 537 8.76 -24.16 15.71
CA SER A 537 7.45 -24.78 15.90
C SER A 537 7.10 -24.89 17.35
N GLU A 538 6.21 -24.01 17.76
CA GLU A 538 5.13 -24.39 18.65
C GLU A 538 3.81 -24.07 17.94
N ILE A 539 2.95 -25.09 17.81
CA ILE A 539 1.52 -24.82 17.80
C ILE A 539 1.25 -24.37 19.23
N PRO A 540 0.65 -23.19 19.49
CA PRO A 540 0.16 -22.88 20.83
C PRO A 540 -0.75 -24.04 21.22
N VAL A 541 -0.28 -24.85 22.16
CA VAL A 541 -1.06 -25.94 22.73
C VAL A 541 -2.21 -25.24 23.44
N ALA A 542 -3.33 -25.08 22.74
CA ALA A 542 -4.59 -24.74 23.36
C ALA A 542 -4.75 -25.72 24.52
N ASP A 543 -4.72 -25.16 25.72
CA ASP A 543 -4.58 -25.87 26.98
C ASP A 543 -5.36 -27.18 27.00
N ARG A 544 -4.60 -28.28 27.03
CA ARG A 544 -5.08 -29.56 27.52
C ARG A 544 -5.16 -29.53 29.05
N PHE A 545 -6.00 -28.71 29.67
CA PHE A 545 -6.40 -28.93 31.07
C PHE A 545 -7.82 -28.43 31.39
N ARG A 546 -8.73 -29.42 31.44
CA ARG A 546 -9.90 -29.58 32.34
C ARG A 546 -11.05 -28.57 32.33
#